data_AF-A0A6M1RI99-F1
#
_entry.id   AF-A0A6M1RI99-F1
#
_cell.length_a   1.000
_cell.length_b   1.000
_cell.length_c   1.000
_cell.angle_alpha   90.00
_cell.angle_beta   90.00
_cell.angle_gamma   90.00
#
_symmetry.space_group_name_H-M   'P 1'
#
loop_
_entity.id
_entity.type
_entity.pdbx_description
1 polymer ?
#
loop_
_entity_poly.entity_id
_entity_poly.type
_entity_poly.pdbx_seq_one_letter_code
_entity_poly.pdbx_strand_id
1 'polypeptide(L)'
;MQTHKKIIMALKATLLMVAATSLIGCSTSRHEQLADLGFSTPYMEGYDDGCHSKVTAARTNKDGYRQDPERMFKEPRYANGWNDGYEQCFVANKEFY
;
A
#
# COMPACT_ATOMS: atom_id res chain seq x y z
N MET A 1 31.62 41.33 -7.66
CA MET A 1 31.94 39.89 -7.49
C MET A 1 31.27 39.25 -6.27
N GLN A 2 31.18 39.93 -5.12
CA GLN A 2 30.57 39.43 -3.87
C GLN A 2 29.04 39.18 -3.97
N THR A 3 28.32 40.04 -4.71
CA THR A 3 26.85 39.99 -4.88
C THR A 3 26.40 38.80 -5.75
N HIS A 4 27.11 38.52 -6.84
CA HIS A 4 26.85 37.36 -7.69
C HIS A 4 27.02 36.03 -6.95
N LYS A 5 28.05 35.90 -6.09
CA LYS A 5 28.24 34.70 -5.25
C LYS A 5 27.07 34.46 -4.30
N LYS A 6 26.53 35.51 -3.67
CA LYS A 6 25.36 35.42 -2.78
C LYS A 6 24.10 35.00 -3.53
N ILE A 7 23.86 35.56 -4.71
CA ILE A 7 22.70 35.22 -5.56
C ILE A 7 22.76 33.76 -6.02
N ILE A 8 23.94 33.29 -6.47
CA ILE A 8 24.14 31.90 -6.88
C ILE A 8 23.95 30.93 -5.71
N MET A 9 24.41 31.30 -4.51
CA MET A 9 24.27 30.49 -3.31
C MET A 9 22.80 30.39 -2.86
N ALA A 10 22.04 31.49 -2.94
CA ALA A 10 20.61 31.51 -2.67
C ALA A 10 19.83 30.63 -3.67
N LEU A 11 20.09 30.78 -4.98
CA LEU A 11 19.46 29.96 -6.03
C LEU A 11 19.71 28.46 -5.83
N LYS A 12 20.95 28.08 -5.47
CA LYS A 12 21.28 26.68 -5.16
C LYS A 12 20.52 26.16 -3.95
N ALA A 13 20.42 26.98 -2.89
CA ALA A 13 19.68 26.60 -1.68
C ALA A 13 18.18 26.44 -1.98
N THR A 14 17.59 27.33 -2.77
CA THR A 14 16.17 27.24 -3.19
C THR A 14 15.93 26.00 -4.04
N LEU A 15 16.81 25.69 -4.99
CA LEU A 15 16.70 24.50 -5.84
C LEU A 15 16.78 23.21 -5.02
N LEU A 16 17.70 23.15 -4.04
CA LEU A 16 17.82 22.02 -3.11
C LEU A 16 16.56 21.85 -2.25
N MET A 17 15.98 22.96 -1.78
CA MET A 17 14.76 22.92 -0.97
C MET A 17 13.56 22.39 -1.78
N VAL A 18 13.39 22.85 -3.02
CA VAL A 18 12.33 22.37 -3.93
C VAL A 18 12.49 20.88 -4.22
N ALA A 19 13.71 20.43 -4.55
CA ALA A 19 14.00 19.02 -4.82
C ALA A 19 13.76 18.12 -3.59
N ALA A 20 14.09 18.60 -2.39
CA ALA A 20 13.83 17.86 -1.15
C ALA A 20 12.33 17.67 -0.88
N THR A 21 11.50 18.69 -1.17
CA THR A 21 10.06 18.59 -0.96
C THR A 21 9.33 17.73 -1.98
N SER A 22 9.85 17.59 -3.21
CA SER A 22 9.22 16.77 -4.26
C SER A 22 9.25 15.25 -4.00
N LEU A 23 10.01 14.79 -3.02
CA LEU A 23 10.13 13.37 -2.67
C LEU A 23 9.12 12.91 -1.60
N ILE A 24 8.37 13.84 -1.00
CA ILE A 24 7.38 13.51 0.03
C ILE A 24 6.05 13.17 -0.64
N GLY A 25 5.98 11.98 -1.24
CA GLY A 25 4.72 11.42 -1.72
C GLY A 25 3.95 10.79 -0.57
N CYS A 26 2.71 11.22 -0.32
CA CYS A 26 1.81 10.48 0.57
C CYS A 26 1.30 9.23 -0.15
N SER A 27 1.81 8.05 0.20
CA SER A 27 1.17 6.80 -0.19
C SER A 27 0.19 6.38 0.91
N THR A 28 -1.11 6.57 0.69
CA THR A 28 -2.13 5.96 1.56
C THR A 28 -2.18 4.46 1.29
N SER A 29 -2.30 3.66 2.36
CA SER A 29 -2.44 2.22 2.20
C SER A 29 -3.78 1.87 1.56
N ARG A 30 -3.87 0.72 0.89
CA ARG A 30 -5.15 0.26 0.35
C ARG A 30 -6.19 0.04 1.45
N HIS A 31 -5.76 -0.41 2.63
CA HIS A 31 -6.62 -0.57 3.80
C HIS A 31 -7.24 0.76 4.24
N GLU A 32 -6.42 1.81 4.38
CA GLU A 32 -6.90 3.16 4.73
C GLU A 32 -7.92 3.70 3.72
N GLN A 33 -7.64 3.55 2.42
CA GLN A 33 -8.59 3.95 1.38
C GLN A 33 -9.93 3.21 1.48
N LEU A 34 -9.90 1.90 1.77
CA LEU A 34 -11.12 1.12 1.98
C LEU A 34 -11.86 1.57 3.24
N ALA A 35 -11.14 1.90 4.31
CA ALA A 35 -11.73 2.43 5.54
C ALA A 35 -12.43 3.78 5.29
N ASP A 36 -11.77 4.70 4.57
CA ASP A 36 -12.32 6.01 4.20
C ASP A 36 -13.56 5.91 3.30
N LEU A 37 -13.60 4.89 2.44
CA LEU A 37 -14.77 4.56 1.61
C LEU A 37 -15.91 3.88 2.40
N GLY A 38 -15.70 3.58 3.68
CA GLY A 38 -16.71 2.98 4.55
C GLY A 38 -16.88 1.47 4.39
N PHE A 39 -15.87 0.77 3.85
CA PHE A 39 -15.91 -0.68 3.81
C PHE A 39 -15.88 -1.27 5.23
N SER A 40 -16.64 -2.35 5.42
CA SER A 40 -16.73 -3.01 6.73
C SER A 40 -15.39 -3.64 7.14
N THR A 41 -15.11 -3.71 8.43
CA THR A 41 -13.92 -4.39 8.98
C THR A 41 -13.73 -5.82 8.44
N PRO A 42 -14.75 -6.69 8.36
CA PRO A 42 -14.56 -8.03 7.80
C PRO A 42 -14.11 -8.04 6.34
N TYR A 43 -14.60 -7.10 5.52
CA TYR A 43 -14.16 -6.96 4.12
C TYR A 43 -12.68 -6.56 4.04
N MET A 44 -12.27 -5.58 4.84
CA MET A 44 -10.88 -5.09 4.82
C MET A 44 -9.90 -6.16 5.30
N GLU A 45 -10.25 -6.90 6.36
CA GLU A 45 -9.46 -8.04 6.83
C GLU A 45 -9.37 -9.15 5.77
N GLY A 46 -10.48 -9.45 5.09
CA GLY A 46 -10.47 -10.38 3.95
C GLY A 46 -9.55 -9.90 2.85
N TYR A 47 -9.63 -8.62 2.47
CA TYR A 47 -8.80 -8.03 1.42
C TYR A 47 -7.30 -8.14 1.72
N ASP A 48 -6.89 -7.88 2.96
CA ASP A 48 -5.49 -8.01 3.37
C ASP A 48 -5.02 -9.47 3.32
N ASP A 49 -5.83 -10.41 3.79
CA ASP A 49 -5.55 -11.85 3.78
C ASP A 49 -5.46 -12.41 2.34
N GLY A 50 -6.34 -11.95 1.46
CA GLY A 50 -6.31 -12.25 0.03
C GLY A 50 -5.06 -11.70 -0.67
N CYS A 51 -4.70 -10.45 -0.40
CA CYS A 51 -3.50 -9.85 -0.97
C CYS A 51 -2.22 -10.56 -0.50
N HIS A 52 -2.12 -10.91 0.79
CA HIS A 52 -1.01 -11.71 1.31
C HIS A 52 -0.93 -13.07 0.60
N SER A 53 -2.07 -13.74 0.42
CA SER A 53 -2.15 -15.03 -0.27
C SER A 53 -1.65 -14.96 -1.72
N LYS A 54 -1.97 -13.89 -2.45
CA LYS A 54 -1.45 -13.65 -3.81
C LYS A 54 0.08 -13.54 -3.83
N VAL A 55 0.65 -12.78 -2.89
CA VAL A 55 2.09 -12.54 -2.80
C VAL A 55 2.84 -13.82 -2.47
N THR A 56 2.33 -14.59 -1.50
CA THR A 56 2.93 -15.86 -1.09
C THR A 56 2.80 -16.92 -2.19
N ALA A 57 1.65 -17.00 -2.87
CA ALA A 57 1.45 -17.91 -4.01
C ALA A 57 2.50 -17.69 -5.12
N ALA A 58 2.93 -16.44 -5.34
CA ALA A 58 3.97 -16.13 -6.30
C ALA A 58 5.40 -16.53 -5.84
N ARG A 59 5.59 -16.82 -4.54
CA ARG A 59 6.92 -17.05 -3.93
C ARG A 59 7.15 -18.49 -3.49
N THR A 60 6.11 -19.24 -3.13
CA THR A 60 6.25 -20.56 -2.52
C THR A 60 5.03 -21.45 -2.83
N ASN A 61 5.30 -22.74 -3.11
CA ASN A 61 4.27 -23.77 -3.28
C ASN A 61 4.02 -24.55 -1.96
N LYS A 62 4.69 -24.16 -0.86
CA LYS A 62 4.69 -24.91 0.40
C LYS A 62 3.85 -24.23 1.49
N ASP A 63 3.75 -22.91 1.45
CA ASP A 63 2.99 -22.14 2.43
C ASP A 63 1.55 -22.00 1.95
N GLY A 64 0.61 -22.36 2.82
CA GLY A 64 -0.82 -22.25 2.53
C GLY A 64 -1.26 -20.79 2.35
N TYR A 65 -2.37 -20.60 1.65
CA TYR A 65 -3.02 -19.30 1.59
C TYR A 65 -3.53 -18.89 2.98
N ARG A 66 -3.44 -17.61 3.29
CA ARG A 66 -4.07 -17.04 4.47
C ARG A 66 -5.56 -16.91 4.15
N GLN A 67 -6.25 -18.03 4.21
CA GLN A 67 -7.65 -18.19 3.86
C GLN A 67 -8.31 -18.98 4.98
N ASP A 68 -9.43 -18.47 5.50
CA ASP A 68 -10.23 -19.10 6.56
C ASP A 68 -11.56 -19.55 5.95
N PRO A 69 -11.69 -20.81 5.51
CA PRO A 69 -12.89 -21.30 4.84
C PRO A 69 -14.14 -21.23 5.72
N GLU A 70 -14.00 -21.46 7.03
CA GLU A 70 -15.14 -21.37 7.95
C GLU A 70 -15.65 -19.94 8.06
N ARG A 71 -14.73 -18.97 8.14
CA ARG A 71 -15.08 -17.55 8.16
C ARG A 71 -15.65 -17.10 6.82
N MET A 72 -15.12 -17.57 5.69
CA MET A 72 -15.71 -17.28 4.38
C MET A 72 -17.16 -17.78 4.28
N PHE A 73 -17.45 -18.95 4.86
CA PHE A 73 -18.82 -19.47 4.92
C PHE A 73 -19.73 -18.64 5.83
N LYS A 74 -19.24 -18.22 7.01
CA LYS A 74 -20.04 -17.51 8.03
C LYS A 74 -20.16 -16.00 7.80
N GLU A 75 -19.18 -15.37 7.18
CA GLU A 75 -19.09 -13.91 6.96
C GLU A 75 -18.81 -13.60 5.47
N PRO A 76 -19.87 -13.40 4.66
CA PRO A 76 -19.73 -13.17 3.23
C PRO A 76 -18.87 -11.95 2.86
N ARG A 77 -18.81 -10.91 3.72
CA ARG A 77 -17.96 -9.74 3.43
C ARG A 77 -16.48 -10.06 3.52
N TYR A 78 -16.09 -10.93 4.44
CA TYR A 78 -14.73 -11.45 4.49
C TYR A 78 -14.40 -12.25 3.23
N ALA A 79 -15.32 -13.11 2.77
CA ALA A 79 -15.14 -13.87 1.54
C ALA A 79 -14.96 -12.97 0.31
N ASN A 80 -15.81 -11.95 0.17
CA ASN A 80 -15.72 -10.98 -0.93
C ASN A 80 -14.40 -10.20 -0.88
N GLY A 81 -14.04 -9.70 0.31
CA GLY A 81 -12.78 -9.01 0.52
C GLY A 81 -11.58 -9.88 0.13
N TRP A 82 -11.56 -11.14 0.57
CA TRP A 82 -10.50 -12.09 0.23
C TRP A 82 -10.35 -12.30 -1.28
N ASN A 83 -11.46 -12.51 -1.98
CA ASN A 83 -11.44 -12.67 -3.44
C ASN A 83 -10.92 -11.40 -4.13
N ASP A 84 -11.43 -10.22 -3.75
CA ASP A 84 -11.00 -8.95 -4.33
C ASP A 84 -9.52 -8.65 -4.01
N GLY A 85 -9.05 -8.96 -2.81
CA GLY A 85 -7.65 -8.84 -2.43
C GLY A 85 -6.74 -9.77 -3.24
N TYR A 86 -7.14 -11.03 -3.43
CA TYR A 86 -6.37 -11.98 -4.23
C TYR A 86 -6.27 -11.55 -5.71
N GLU A 87 -7.39 -11.13 -6.30
CA GLU A 87 -7.46 -10.76 -7.71
C GLU A 87 -6.87 -9.37 -8.00
N GLN A 88 -7.27 -8.37 -7.22
CA GLN A 88 -7.06 -6.96 -7.55
C GLN A 88 -5.87 -6.33 -6.84
N CYS A 89 -5.27 -6.99 -5.85
CA CYS A 89 -4.12 -6.40 -5.18
C CYS A 89 -2.95 -6.28 -6.17
N PHE A 90 -2.59 -5.03 -6.49
CA PHE A 90 -1.38 -4.69 -7.21
C PHE A 90 -0.25 -4.63 -6.19
N VAL A 91 0.64 -5.62 -6.23
CA VAL A 91 1.84 -5.68 -5.39
C VAL A 91 2.86 -4.70 -5.96
N ALA A 92 2.62 -3.41 -5.81
CA ALA A 92 3.65 -2.40 -6.04
C ALA A 92 4.60 -2.43 -4.83
N ASN A 93 5.50 -3.42 -4.78
CA ASN A 93 6.61 -3.53 -3.83
C ASN A 93 6.28 -3.12 -2.39
N LYS A 94 5.32 -3.80 -1.75
CA LYS A 94 5.27 -3.81 -0.28
C LYS A 94 6.12 -4.96 0.21
N GLU A 95 7.26 -4.64 0.83
CA GLU A 95 7.78 -5.52 1.87
C GLU A 95 6.72 -5.58 2.96
N PHE A 96 6.04 -6.73 3.05
CA PHE A 96 5.10 -7.00 4.13
C PHE A 96 5.96 -7.26 5.37
N TYR A 97 5.98 -6.30 6.30
CA TYR A 97 6.54 -6.45 7.63
C TYR A 97 5.56 -7.20 8.55
#